data_AF-A0A1Q3JU79-F1
#
_entry.id   AF-A0A1Q3JU79-F1
#
_cell.length_a   1.000
_cell.length_b   1.000
_cell.length_c   1.000
_cell.angle_alpha   90.00
_cell.angle_beta   90.00
_cell.angle_gamma   90.00
#
_symmetry.space_group_name_H-M   'P 1'
#
loop_
_entity.id
_entity.type
_entity.pdbx_description
1 polymer ?
#
loop_
_entity_poly.entity_id
_entity_poly.type
_entity_poly.pdbx_seq_one_letter_code
_entity_poly.pdbx_strand_id
1 'polypeptide(L)'
;MATGNPKLPGYFFNILLQNARTRPQRAELQYNGFGTIFAPQQQKSFSMKNFLLVFAAITVTGCNLSTETKADVDNDSVVVMPESPAEPNTPQANLENCYRFVAQKDTYDIRLTKTGNNVNGSMHFNNYQKDDSRGSFNGSVVKDNIIKVIYKFESEGMKSTREIFLKDNGGELITGVGEEDVKGDSAFVKNPDAIQFSGPVYKKVDCGEMK
;
A
#
# COMPACT_ATOMS: atom_id res chain seq x y z
N MET A 1 2.68 -29.95 15.67
CA MET A 1 2.76 -28.60 16.27
C MET A 1 3.86 -27.85 15.58
N ALA A 2 3.50 -26.66 15.07
CA ALA A 2 4.36 -25.60 14.56
C ALA A 2 5.41 -25.20 15.62
N THR A 3 6.53 -24.54 15.30
CA THR A 3 6.64 -23.20 14.70
C THR A 3 8.07 -22.93 14.23
N GLY A 4 8.25 -21.97 13.31
CA GLY A 4 9.56 -21.34 13.08
C GLY A 4 9.82 -20.91 11.63
N ASN A 5 9.00 -19.99 11.12
CA ASN A 5 9.08 -19.45 9.77
C ASN A 5 10.14 -18.33 9.68
N PRO A 6 11.10 -18.35 8.74
CA PRO A 6 11.98 -17.21 8.52
C PRO A 6 11.24 -16.10 7.74
N LYS A 7 11.42 -14.86 8.21
CA LYS A 7 10.95 -13.62 7.60
C LYS A 7 11.29 -13.57 6.11
N LEU A 8 10.27 -13.54 5.25
CA LEU A 8 10.39 -13.28 3.82
C LEU A 8 10.17 -11.78 3.55
N PRO A 9 11.11 -11.08 2.92
CA PRO A 9 10.85 -9.75 2.38
C PRO A 9 10.00 -9.86 1.11
N GLY A 10 8.98 -9.01 1.02
CA GLY A 10 8.34 -8.50 -0.21
C GLY A 10 8.18 -9.48 -1.39
N TYR A 11 7.01 -10.12 -1.49
CA TYR A 11 6.55 -10.73 -2.73
C TYR A 11 5.18 -10.17 -3.12
N PHE A 12 5.21 -9.13 -3.94
CA PHE A 12 4.16 -8.78 -4.89
C PHE A 12 4.84 -8.12 -6.09
N PHE A 13 5.09 -8.90 -7.14
CA PHE A 13 4.93 -8.51 -8.55
C PHE A 13 5.32 -9.72 -9.41
N ASN A 14 4.32 -10.41 -9.92
CA ASN A 14 4.41 -11.19 -11.16
C ASN A 14 3.00 -11.48 -11.65
N ILE A 15 2.41 -10.51 -12.33
CA ILE A 15 1.37 -10.76 -13.32
C ILE A 15 1.94 -10.24 -14.64
N LEU A 16 2.74 -11.09 -15.30
CA LEU A 16 3.10 -10.88 -16.70
C LEU A 16 2.13 -11.66 -17.58
N LEU A 17 1.57 -10.90 -18.52
CA LEU A 17 0.70 -11.29 -19.61
C LEU A 17 1.27 -12.46 -20.40
N GLN A 18 0.51 -13.55 -20.54
CA GLN A 18 0.66 -14.48 -21.67
C GLN A 18 -0.47 -14.19 -22.66
N ASN A 19 -0.15 -13.50 -23.75
CA ASN A 19 -0.74 -13.71 -25.07
C ASN A 19 -0.08 -12.80 -26.11
N ALA A 20 0.84 -13.36 -26.90
CA ALA A 20 1.04 -12.99 -28.30
C ALA A 20 1.83 -14.08 -29.03
N ARG A 21 1.17 -14.72 -30.00
CA ARG A 21 1.77 -15.59 -31.00
C ARG A 21 2.60 -14.74 -31.96
N THR A 22 3.77 -15.24 -32.39
CA THR A 22 4.18 -15.41 -33.80
C THR A 22 5.66 -15.85 -33.88
N ARG A 23 5.91 -17.04 -34.41
CA ARG A 23 7.10 -17.34 -35.25
C ARG A 23 6.73 -16.95 -36.70
N PRO A 24 7.63 -16.92 -37.70
CA PRO A 24 9.09 -17.20 -37.71
C PRO A 24 9.92 -16.12 -38.46
N GLN A 25 11.26 -16.15 -38.32
CA GLN A 25 12.14 -16.23 -39.50
C GLN A 25 13.56 -16.62 -39.10
N ARG A 26 14.11 -17.49 -39.95
CA ARG A 26 15.41 -18.13 -39.92
C ARG A 26 16.40 -17.20 -40.61
N ALA A 27 17.51 -16.87 -39.95
CA ALA A 27 18.72 -16.38 -40.61
C ALA A 27 19.92 -17.07 -39.96
N GLU A 28 20.67 -17.79 -40.78
CA GLU A 28 21.94 -18.42 -40.45
C GLU A 28 23.09 -17.40 -40.45
N LEU A 29 24.28 -17.91 -40.07
CA LEU A 29 25.64 -17.37 -40.19
C LEU A 29 26.07 -16.55 -38.97
N GLN A 30 27.22 -16.77 -38.32
CA GLN A 30 28.37 -17.61 -38.65
C GLN A 30 29.17 -17.87 -37.37
N TYR A 31 29.75 -19.06 -37.31
CA TYR A 31 30.55 -19.61 -36.22
C TYR A 31 32.02 -19.18 -36.37
N ASN A 32 32.61 -18.59 -35.34
CA ASN A 32 34.04 -18.46 -35.04
C ASN A 32 34.09 -18.19 -33.52
N GLY A 33 34.57 -19.05 -32.62
CA GLY A 33 35.89 -19.65 -32.53
C GLY A 33 36.59 -19.06 -31.29
N PHE A 34 37.18 -19.91 -30.44
CA PHE A 34 37.86 -19.63 -29.15
C PHE A 34 36.89 -19.38 -27.97
N GLY A 35 36.78 -20.19 -26.92
CA GLY A 35 37.72 -21.14 -26.33
C GLY A 35 38.29 -20.55 -25.04
N THR A 36 37.61 -20.76 -23.91
CA THR A 36 38.26 -20.95 -22.60
C THR A 36 37.35 -21.75 -21.70
N ILE A 37 37.94 -22.82 -21.17
CA ILE A 37 37.38 -23.74 -20.20
C ILE A 37 37.54 -23.06 -18.84
N PHE A 38 36.43 -22.76 -18.16
CA PHE A 38 36.45 -22.48 -16.73
C PHE A 38 35.74 -23.61 -15.99
N ALA A 39 36.52 -24.25 -15.13
CA ALA A 39 36.17 -25.40 -14.31
C ALA A 39 35.03 -25.08 -13.32
N PRO A 40 34.12 -26.03 -13.04
CA PRO A 40 33.17 -25.90 -11.95
C PRO A 40 33.86 -26.12 -10.60
N GLN A 41 33.83 -25.10 -9.75
CA GLN A 41 34.25 -25.20 -8.35
C GLN A 41 33.24 -26.05 -7.56
N GLN A 42 33.78 -27.07 -6.89
CA GLN A 42 33.09 -28.05 -6.05
C GLN A 42 32.47 -27.37 -4.82
N GLN A 43 31.15 -27.48 -4.63
CA GLN A 43 30.50 -27.12 -3.36
C GLN A 43 30.62 -28.29 -2.38
N LYS A 44 31.43 -28.12 -1.34
CA LYS A 44 31.48 -29.05 -0.20
C LYS A 44 30.21 -28.90 0.64
N SER A 45 29.38 -29.94 0.62
CA SER A 45 28.29 -30.18 1.56
C SER A 45 28.89 -30.41 2.96
N PHE A 46 28.55 -29.55 3.92
CA PHE A 46 28.84 -29.78 5.34
C PHE A 46 27.52 -30.14 6.04
N SER A 47 27.35 -31.44 6.28
CA SER A 47 26.31 -32.02 7.12
C SER A 47 26.73 -31.88 8.58
N MET A 48 25.88 -31.30 9.44
CA MET A 48 25.99 -31.55 10.88
C MET A 48 24.62 -31.66 11.53
N LYS A 49 24.58 -32.61 12.46
CA LYS A 49 23.45 -33.41 12.92
C LYS A 49 23.32 -33.14 14.43
N ASN A 50 22.10 -32.98 14.91
CA ASN A 50 21.68 -33.01 16.33
C ASN A 50 22.43 -32.08 17.30
N PHE A 51 21.78 -30.98 17.69
CA PHE A 51 21.98 -30.37 19.01
C PHE A 51 20.63 -30.19 19.69
N LEU A 52 20.30 -31.16 20.55
CA LEU A 52 19.24 -31.09 21.57
C LEU A 52 19.82 -30.40 22.79
N LEU A 53 19.10 -29.43 23.39
CA LEU A 53 19.09 -28.98 24.81
C LEU A 53 18.16 -27.72 24.86
N VAL A 54 16.90 -27.72 25.32
CA VAL A 54 16.27 -28.00 26.63
C VAL A 54 16.21 -26.78 27.60
N PHE A 55 14.98 -26.50 28.09
CA PHE A 55 14.52 -25.64 29.23
C PHE A 55 14.66 -24.10 29.09
N ALA A 56 13.79 -23.22 29.63
CA ALA A 56 12.69 -23.32 30.59
C ALA A 56 11.67 -22.18 30.40
N ALA A 57 10.45 -22.39 30.88
CA ALA A 57 9.36 -21.42 31.00
C ALA A 57 9.54 -20.48 32.21
N ILE A 58 9.20 -19.19 32.09
CA ILE A 58 8.78 -18.32 33.22
C ILE A 58 7.69 -17.35 32.76
N THR A 59 6.79 -17.06 33.71
CA THR A 59 5.38 -16.65 33.66
C THR A 59 5.12 -15.13 33.75
N VAL A 60 3.89 -14.75 33.36
CA VAL A 60 2.97 -13.62 33.70
C VAL A 60 3.28 -12.92 35.05
N THR A 61 3.20 -11.59 35.26
CA THR A 61 1.98 -10.73 35.45
C THR A 61 2.33 -9.22 35.58
N GLY A 62 1.35 -8.33 35.29
CA GLY A 62 1.28 -7.00 35.91
C GLY A 62 0.42 -5.95 35.19
N CYS A 63 -0.87 -5.85 35.52
CA CYS A 63 -1.72 -4.68 35.21
C CYS A 63 -1.72 -3.70 36.39
N ASN A 64 -1.64 -2.39 36.12
CA ASN A 64 -1.98 -1.35 37.10
C ASN A 64 -3.21 -0.58 36.63
N LEU A 65 -4.23 -0.63 37.50
CA LEU A 65 -5.48 0.11 37.47
C LEU A 65 -5.19 1.60 37.75
N SER A 66 -5.64 2.50 36.87
CA SER A 66 -5.66 3.95 37.14
C SER A 66 -7.09 4.37 37.41
N THR A 67 -7.30 4.79 38.65
CA THR A 67 -8.51 5.41 39.19
C THR A 67 -8.96 6.64 38.41
N GLU A 68 -10.25 6.70 38.13
CA GLU A 68 -10.94 7.89 37.65
C GLU A 68 -10.87 9.03 38.69
N THR A 69 -10.57 10.23 38.22
CA THR A 69 -10.82 11.48 38.95
C THR A 69 -11.98 12.18 38.26
N LYS A 70 -13.15 12.17 38.90
CA LYS A 70 -14.21 13.15 38.63
C LYS A 70 -13.94 14.38 39.49
N ALA A 71 -13.80 15.53 38.85
CA ALA A 71 -14.03 16.83 39.45
C ALA A 71 -15.00 17.59 38.54
N ASP A 72 -16.17 17.84 39.12
CA ASP A 72 -17.25 18.73 38.71
C ASP A 72 -16.92 20.16 39.15
N VAL A 73 -16.99 21.16 38.26
CA VAL A 73 -17.33 22.56 38.61
C VAL A 73 -17.98 23.27 37.41
N ASP A 74 -19.18 23.73 37.70
CA ASP A 74 -20.16 24.59 37.03
C ASP A 74 -19.72 26.07 36.79
N ASN A 75 -20.53 26.78 35.98
CA ASN A 75 -20.62 28.23 35.71
C ASN A 75 -19.80 28.77 34.53
N ASP A 76 -20.24 29.76 33.75
CA ASP A 76 -21.50 30.49 33.56
C ASP A 76 -21.21 31.49 32.42
N SER A 77 -22.23 31.85 31.65
CA SER A 77 -22.34 33.07 30.84
C SER A 77 -21.31 33.34 29.73
N VAL A 78 -21.74 33.15 28.48
CA VAL A 78 -21.17 33.89 27.34
C VAL A 78 -22.25 34.72 26.66
N VAL A 79 -21.92 36.00 26.60
CA VAL A 79 -22.67 37.15 26.13
C VAL A 79 -23.05 37.03 24.65
N VAL A 80 -24.32 37.33 24.37
CA VAL A 80 -24.86 37.57 23.03
C VAL A 80 -24.31 38.88 22.47
N MET A 81 -23.71 38.84 21.29
CA MET A 81 -23.51 40.01 20.41
C MET A 81 -23.69 39.59 18.93
N PRO A 82 -24.08 40.53 18.04
CA PRO A 82 -24.99 40.26 16.95
C PRO A 82 -24.35 39.67 15.69
N GLU A 83 -25.15 38.83 15.05
CA GLU A 83 -25.24 38.50 13.63
C GLU A 83 -24.71 39.61 12.69
N SER A 84 -23.52 39.36 12.11
CA SER A 84 -23.10 39.96 10.84
C SER A 84 -23.77 39.18 9.70
N PRO A 85 -24.26 39.81 8.62
CA PRO A 85 -24.93 39.10 7.54
C PRO A 85 -23.99 38.08 6.91
N ALA A 86 -24.25 36.79 7.16
CA ALA A 86 -23.55 35.70 6.51
C ALA A 86 -23.96 35.72 5.03
N GLU A 87 -22.99 35.97 4.16
CA GLU A 87 -23.10 35.58 2.75
C GLU A 87 -23.46 34.09 2.67
N PRO A 88 -24.26 33.66 1.68
CA PRO A 88 -24.65 32.27 1.54
C PRO A 88 -23.43 31.42 1.19
N ASN A 89 -22.76 30.91 2.22
CA ASN A 89 -21.82 29.81 2.13
C ASN A 89 -22.60 28.58 1.73
N THR A 90 -22.83 28.44 0.43
CA THR A 90 -23.19 27.14 -0.14
C THR A 90 -22.03 26.22 0.20
N PRO A 91 -22.22 25.15 0.99
CA PRO A 91 -21.16 24.20 1.24
C PRO A 91 -20.76 23.66 -0.13
N GLN A 92 -19.54 23.96 -0.58
CA GLN A 92 -18.96 23.25 -1.70
C GLN A 92 -18.88 21.79 -1.26
N ALA A 93 -19.89 21.02 -1.65
CA ALA A 93 -19.97 19.61 -1.33
C ALA A 93 -18.71 18.99 -1.95
N ASN A 94 -17.75 18.66 -1.09
CA ASN A 94 -16.58 17.90 -1.46
C ASN A 94 -17.08 16.57 -2.01
N LEU A 95 -17.16 16.46 -3.33
CA LEU A 95 -17.62 15.26 -4.03
C LEU A 95 -16.60 14.15 -3.80
N GLU A 96 -16.94 13.23 -2.88
CA GLU A 96 -16.22 11.98 -2.69
C GLU A 96 -16.39 11.13 -3.96
N ASN A 97 -15.26 10.62 -4.48
CA ASN A 97 -15.23 9.70 -5.61
C ASN A 97 -14.70 8.36 -5.13
N CYS A 98 -15.37 7.29 -5.55
CA CYS A 98 -15.06 5.93 -5.13
C CYS A 98 -14.61 5.09 -6.31
N TYR A 99 -13.54 4.32 -6.11
CA TYR A 99 -12.94 3.48 -7.14
C TYR A 99 -12.61 2.08 -6.61
N ARG A 100 -12.86 1.06 -7.42
CA ARG A 100 -12.65 -0.35 -7.06
C ARG A 100 -11.82 -1.08 -8.10
N PHE A 101 -10.92 -1.92 -7.61
CA PHE A 101 -10.22 -2.93 -8.40
C PHE A 101 -10.48 -4.31 -7.80
N VAL A 102 -10.86 -5.28 -8.63
CA VAL A 102 -11.10 -6.66 -8.22
C VAL A 102 -10.08 -7.55 -8.92
N ALA A 103 -9.25 -8.24 -8.14
CA ALA A 103 -8.31 -9.24 -8.62
C ALA A 103 -8.72 -10.61 -8.12
N GLN A 104 -9.44 -11.37 -8.97
CA GLN A 104 -10.01 -12.66 -8.60
C GLN A 104 -10.97 -12.54 -7.39
N LYS A 105 -10.50 -12.89 -6.18
CA LYS A 105 -11.26 -12.81 -4.93
C LYS A 105 -10.86 -11.62 -4.06
N ASP A 106 -9.78 -10.94 -4.40
CA ASP A 106 -9.29 -9.77 -3.68
C ASP A 106 -10.01 -8.51 -4.18
N THR A 107 -10.39 -7.62 -3.27
CA THR A 107 -11.09 -6.36 -3.59
C THR A 107 -10.37 -5.18 -2.97
N TYR A 108 -9.96 -4.22 -3.79
CA TYR A 108 -9.24 -3.02 -3.37
C TYR A 108 -10.07 -1.78 -3.67
N ASP A 109 -10.40 -1.04 -2.62
CA ASP A 109 -11.25 0.14 -2.69
C ASP A 109 -10.48 1.41 -2.33
N ILE A 110 -10.77 2.48 -3.07
CA ILE A 110 -10.25 3.84 -2.84
C ILE A 110 -11.43 4.79 -2.72
N ARG A 111 -11.51 5.49 -1.59
CA ARG A 111 -12.35 6.69 -1.45
C ARG A 111 -11.46 7.91 -1.53
N LEU A 112 -11.81 8.85 -2.40
CA LEU A 112 -10.97 10.00 -2.73
C LEU A 112 -11.79 11.27 -2.80
N THR A 113 -11.36 12.26 -2.03
CA THR A 113 -11.89 13.62 -2.05
C THR A 113 -10.81 14.57 -2.53
N LYS A 114 -11.16 15.43 -3.49
CA LYS A 114 -10.25 16.42 -4.07
C LYS A 114 -10.76 17.83 -3.78
N THR A 115 -9.90 18.66 -3.20
CA THR A 115 -10.18 20.07 -2.91
C THR A 115 -9.03 20.91 -3.49
N GLY A 116 -9.27 21.53 -4.65
CA GLY A 116 -8.20 22.13 -5.44
C GLY A 116 -7.17 21.09 -5.86
N ASN A 117 -5.90 21.30 -5.51
CA ASN A 117 -4.81 20.35 -5.77
C ASN A 117 -4.62 19.33 -4.64
N ASN A 118 -5.24 19.53 -3.48
CA ASN A 118 -5.12 18.60 -2.36
C ASN A 118 -6.05 17.41 -2.56
N VAL A 119 -5.56 16.23 -2.19
CA VAL A 119 -6.26 14.96 -2.35
C VAL A 119 -6.15 14.18 -1.06
N ASN A 120 -7.29 13.81 -0.48
CA ASN A 120 -7.37 13.06 0.77
C ASN A 120 -8.32 11.89 0.61
N GLY A 121 -8.17 10.85 1.43
CA GLY A 121 -9.05 9.70 1.33
C GLY A 121 -8.61 8.50 2.14
N SER A 122 -9.16 7.35 1.77
CA SER A 122 -8.86 6.06 2.38
C SER A 122 -8.70 4.97 1.34
N MET A 123 -7.90 3.96 1.67
CA MET A 123 -7.80 2.73 0.89
C MET A 123 -8.06 1.53 1.80
N HIS A 124 -8.81 0.57 1.28
CA HIS A 124 -9.11 -0.69 1.94
C HIS A 124 -8.79 -1.84 1.00
N PHE A 125 -7.83 -2.69 1.39
CA PHE A 125 -7.44 -3.86 0.63
C PHE A 125 -7.96 -5.09 1.36
N ASN A 126 -8.99 -5.71 0.80
CA ASN A 126 -9.56 -6.96 1.26
C ASN A 126 -8.93 -8.12 0.49
N ASN A 127 -8.08 -8.88 1.16
CA ASN A 127 -7.36 -10.01 0.59
C ASN A 127 -8.00 -11.33 1.04
N TYR A 128 -8.32 -12.22 0.11
CA TYR A 128 -9.02 -13.47 0.43
C TYR A 128 -8.16 -14.46 1.24
N GLN A 129 -6.85 -14.47 1.01
CA GLN A 129 -5.92 -15.44 1.63
C GLN A 129 -4.82 -14.79 2.47
N LYS A 130 -4.71 -13.47 2.41
CA LYS A 130 -3.72 -12.69 3.15
C LYS A 130 -4.46 -11.76 4.09
N ASP A 131 -3.69 -11.02 4.87
CA ASP A 131 -4.23 -10.11 5.84
C ASP A 131 -4.71 -8.82 5.16
N ASP A 132 -5.86 -8.34 5.61
CA ASP A 132 -6.43 -7.10 5.12
C ASP A 132 -5.60 -5.92 5.59
N SER A 133 -5.52 -4.90 4.74
CA SER A 133 -4.90 -3.63 5.11
C SER A 133 -5.85 -2.48 4.87
N ARG A 134 -5.91 -1.54 5.82
CA ARG A 134 -6.78 -0.36 5.74
C ARG A 134 -6.07 0.86 6.28
N GLY A 135 -6.37 2.01 5.71
CA GLY A 135 -5.67 3.24 6.06
C GLY A 135 -6.22 4.48 5.40
N SER A 136 -5.64 5.62 5.76
CA SER A 136 -5.91 6.91 5.15
C SER A 136 -4.70 7.41 4.37
N PHE A 137 -4.95 8.27 3.40
CA PHE A 137 -3.89 8.94 2.67
C PHE A 137 -4.17 10.44 2.55
N ASN A 138 -3.07 11.18 2.41
CA ASN A 138 -3.09 12.59 2.06
C ASN A 138 -2.07 12.80 0.94
N GLY A 139 -2.33 13.77 0.08
CA GLY A 139 -1.49 14.00 -1.07
C GLY A 139 -1.97 15.16 -1.92
N SER A 140 -1.46 15.22 -3.15
CA SER A 140 -1.80 16.28 -4.08
C SER A 140 -1.61 15.86 -5.53
N VAL A 141 -2.25 16.60 -6.42
CA VAL A 141 -1.93 16.58 -7.85
C VAL A 141 -0.56 17.22 -8.04
N VAL A 142 0.38 16.45 -8.58
CA VAL A 142 1.77 16.90 -8.77
C VAL A 142 2.08 17.31 -10.21
N LYS A 143 1.35 16.77 -11.18
CA LYS A 143 1.49 17.11 -12.61
C LYS A 143 0.25 16.64 -13.38
N ASP A 144 -0.42 17.53 -14.08
CA ASP A 144 -1.62 17.23 -14.88
C ASP A 144 -2.67 16.43 -14.09
N ASN A 145 -2.79 15.13 -14.39
CA ASN A 145 -3.69 14.19 -13.73
C ASN A 145 -2.98 13.15 -12.85
N ILE A 146 -1.70 13.38 -12.54
CA ILE A 146 -0.89 12.55 -11.66
C ILE A 146 -1.04 13.04 -10.22
N ILE A 147 -1.49 12.14 -9.36
CA ILE A 147 -1.69 12.34 -7.93
C ILE A 147 -0.61 11.56 -7.20
N LYS A 148 0.13 12.23 -6.31
CA LYS A 148 1.03 11.60 -5.36
C LYS A 148 0.35 11.56 -3.99
N VAL A 149 0.32 10.41 -3.35
CA VAL A 149 -0.24 10.24 -2.01
C VAL A 149 0.73 9.54 -1.07
N ILE A 150 0.67 9.90 0.21
CA ILE A 150 1.29 9.18 1.30
C ILE A 150 0.20 8.40 2.01
N TYR A 151 0.19 7.09 1.82
CA TYR A 151 -0.76 6.15 2.41
C TYR A 151 -0.22 5.60 3.73
N LYS A 152 -0.95 5.84 4.82
CA LYS A 152 -0.65 5.29 6.15
C LYS A 152 -1.67 4.21 6.45
N PHE A 153 -1.20 3.00 6.66
CA PHE A 153 -2.07 1.82 6.77
C PHE A 153 -1.68 0.91 7.91
N GLU A 154 -2.66 0.14 8.35
CA GLU A 154 -2.48 -0.89 9.36
C GLU A 154 -2.77 -2.26 8.76
N SER A 155 -1.91 -3.23 9.07
CA SER A 155 -2.06 -4.65 8.76
C SER A 155 -1.53 -5.43 9.96
N GLU A 156 -2.29 -6.39 10.48
CA GLU A 156 -1.86 -7.20 11.64
C GLU A 156 -1.49 -6.37 12.89
N GLY A 157 -2.09 -5.18 13.04
CA GLY A 157 -1.76 -4.24 14.12
C GLY A 157 -0.44 -3.48 13.94
N MET A 158 0.27 -3.68 12.83
CA MET A 158 1.46 -2.91 12.46
C MET A 158 1.09 -1.73 11.56
N LYS A 159 1.63 -0.55 11.85
CA LYS A 159 1.41 0.67 11.06
C LYS A 159 2.57 0.89 10.10
N SER A 160 2.24 1.10 8.84
CA SER A 160 3.17 1.25 7.73
C SER A 160 2.85 2.50 6.92
N THR A 161 3.82 2.98 6.15
CA THR A 161 3.65 4.13 5.24
C THR A 161 4.11 3.77 3.84
N ARG A 162 3.31 4.04 2.81
CA ARG A 162 3.70 3.86 1.40
C ARG A 162 3.42 5.12 0.60
N GLU A 163 4.38 5.52 -0.21
CA GLU A 163 4.16 6.52 -1.26
C GLU A 163 3.54 5.83 -2.48
N ILE A 164 2.42 6.36 -2.97
CA ILE A 164 1.71 5.80 -4.12
C ILE A 164 1.46 6.93 -5.12
N PHE A 165 1.63 6.63 -6.40
CA PHE A 165 1.23 7.51 -7.49
C PHE A 165 0.01 6.94 -8.20
N LEU A 166 -0.95 7.79 -8.50
CA LEU A 166 -2.18 7.45 -9.20
C LEU A 166 -2.34 8.40 -10.39
N LYS A 167 -2.72 7.88 -11.55
CA LYS A 167 -3.12 8.69 -12.70
C LYS A 167 -4.63 8.66 -12.84
N ASP A 168 -5.26 9.84 -12.78
CA ASP A 168 -6.70 10.02 -12.88
C ASP A 168 -7.14 10.26 -14.33
N ASN A 169 -7.82 9.28 -14.94
CA ASN A 169 -8.33 9.39 -16.31
C ASN A 169 -9.84 9.68 -16.38
N GLY A 170 -10.42 10.35 -15.37
CA GLY A 170 -11.81 10.83 -15.39
C GLY A 170 -12.88 9.79 -15.05
N GLY A 171 -12.54 8.51 -15.06
CA GLY A 171 -13.37 7.43 -14.49
C GLY A 171 -12.54 6.25 -13.98
N GLU A 172 -11.22 6.39 -13.99
CA GLU A 172 -10.27 5.34 -13.65
C GLU A 172 -9.09 5.94 -12.91
N LEU A 173 -8.59 5.22 -11.89
CA LEU A 173 -7.32 5.51 -11.27
C LEU A 173 -6.34 4.40 -11.63
N ILE A 174 -5.24 4.75 -12.30
CA ILE A 174 -4.19 3.81 -12.66
C ILE A 174 -3.04 3.95 -11.67
N THR A 175 -2.64 2.87 -11.01
CA THR A 175 -1.49 2.88 -10.11
C THR A 175 -0.17 2.97 -10.88
N GLY A 176 0.69 3.87 -10.43
CA GLY A 176 2.08 3.97 -10.86
C GLY A 176 2.93 2.85 -10.28
N VAL A 177 3.80 2.29 -11.12
CA VAL A 177 4.78 1.26 -10.77
C VAL A 177 6.17 1.86 -10.98
N GLY A 178 7.03 1.72 -9.99
CA GLY A 178 8.41 2.20 -10.04
C GLY A 178 9.26 1.51 -8.98
N GLU A 179 10.56 1.77 -9.00
CA GLU A 179 11.45 1.27 -7.95
C GLU A 179 11.15 1.96 -6.62
N GLU A 180 11.10 1.17 -5.54
CA GLU A 180 10.88 1.65 -4.18
C GLU A 180 12.15 1.49 -3.32
N ASP A 181 12.41 2.46 -2.45
CA ASP A 181 13.31 2.33 -1.31
C ASP A 181 12.50 1.96 -0.06
N VAL A 182 12.80 0.80 0.51
CA VAL A 182 12.17 0.32 1.74
C VAL A 182 13.04 0.66 2.94
N LYS A 183 12.45 1.32 3.94
CA LYS A 183 13.07 1.71 5.20
C LYS A 183 12.16 1.30 6.36
N GLY A 184 12.50 0.18 7.01
CA GLY A 184 11.63 -0.43 8.02
C GLY A 184 10.28 -0.79 7.40
N ASP A 185 9.19 -0.33 8.03
CA ASP A 185 7.81 -0.57 7.58
C ASP A 185 7.31 0.49 6.59
N SER A 186 8.22 1.28 6.01
CA SER A 186 7.87 2.32 5.04
C SER A 186 8.52 2.09 3.68
N ALA A 187 7.80 2.41 2.60
CA ALA A 187 8.27 2.33 1.23
C ALA A 187 8.01 3.64 0.47
N PHE A 188 9.03 4.15 -0.21
CA PHE A 188 8.97 5.40 -0.98
C PHE A 188 9.53 5.19 -2.38
N VAL A 189 9.01 5.90 -3.38
CA VAL A 189 9.50 5.77 -4.76
C VAL A 189 10.88 6.41 -4.88
N LYS A 190 11.84 5.69 -5.47
CA LYS A 190 13.22 6.20 -5.66
C LYS A 190 13.28 7.33 -6.67
N ASN A 191 12.58 7.16 -7.79
CA ASN A 191 12.58 8.09 -8.91
C ASN A 191 11.15 8.32 -9.42
N PRO A 192 10.49 9.43 -9.03
CA PRO A 192 9.15 9.78 -9.49
C PRO A 192 9.00 9.91 -11.00
N ASP A 193 10.07 10.32 -11.71
CA ASP A 193 10.03 10.51 -13.16
C ASP A 193 10.12 9.18 -13.93
N ALA A 194 10.54 8.10 -13.27
CA ALA A 194 10.61 6.76 -13.84
C ALA A 194 9.33 5.94 -13.65
N ILE A 195 8.30 6.52 -13.02
CA ILE A 195 7.04 5.82 -12.75
C ILE A 195 6.30 5.51 -14.04
N GLN A 196 5.87 4.26 -14.16
CA GLN A 196 5.02 3.77 -15.25
C GLN A 196 3.61 3.49 -14.73
N PHE A 197 2.60 4.13 -15.30
CA PHE A 197 1.19 3.89 -14.96
C PHE A 197 0.68 2.63 -15.65
N SER A 198 1.14 1.48 -15.16
CA SER A 198 0.86 0.13 -15.68
C SER A 198 0.39 -0.85 -14.59
N GLY A 199 0.18 -0.36 -13.37
CA GLY A 199 -0.31 -1.16 -12.25
C GLY A 199 -1.83 -1.37 -12.28
N PRO A 200 -2.42 -1.75 -11.13
CA PRO A 200 -3.87 -1.89 -10.99
C PRO A 200 -4.66 -0.69 -11.52
N VAL A 201 -5.75 -0.97 -12.22
CA VAL A 201 -6.67 0.02 -12.78
C VAL A 201 -7.98 -0.04 -12.03
N TYR A 202 -8.21 0.93 -11.15
CA TYR A 202 -9.43 1.04 -10.37
C TYR A 202 -10.50 1.73 -11.21
N LYS A 203 -11.69 1.16 -11.28
CA LYS A 203 -12.84 1.75 -11.98
C LYS A 203 -13.72 2.50 -11.00
N LYS A 204 -14.27 3.63 -11.44
CA LYS A 204 -15.22 4.40 -10.63
C LYS A 204 -16.46 3.54 -10.33
N VAL A 205 -16.93 3.60 -9.09
CA VAL A 205 -18.14 2.91 -8.60
C VAL A 205 -18.94 3.86 -7.72
N ASP A 206 -20.18 3.50 -7.41
CA ASP A 206 -20.96 4.21 -6.41
C ASP A 206 -20.33 3.98 -5.01
N CYS A 207 -20.13 5.05 -4.24
CA CYS A 207 -19.61 4.98 -2.89
C CYS A 207 -20.51 4.17 -1.94
N GLY A 208 -21.82 4.11 -2.21
CA GLY A 208 -22.77 3.28 -1.48
C GLY A 208 -22.61 1.77 -1.73
N GLU A 209 -21.92 1.38 -2.79
CA GLU A 209 -21.60 -0.03 -3.10
C GLU A 209 -20.30 -0.51 -2.44
N MET A 210 -19.60 0.37 -1.72
CA MET A 210 -18.44 0.02 -0.91
C MET A 210 -18.85 -0.41 0.49
N LYS A 211 -18.55 -1.67 0.84
CA LYS A 211 -18.85 -2.27 2.13
C LYS A 211 -17.65 -2.20 3.07
#